data_AF-A0A0Q8FCQ3-F1
#
_entry.id   AF-A0A0Q8FCQ3-F1
#
_cell.length_a   1.000
_cell.length_b   1.000
_cell.length_c   1.000
_cell.angle_alpha   90.00
_cell.angle_beta   90.00
_cell.angle_gamma   90.00
#
_symmetry.space_group_name_H-M   'P 1'
#
loop_
_entity.id
_entity.type
_entity.pdbx_description
1 polymer ?
#
loop_
_entity_poly.entity_id
_entity_poly.type
_entity_poly.pdbx_seq_one_letter_code
_entity_poly.pdbx_strand_id
1 'polypeptide(L)'
;MTYPLRGTVLLAALAFGFSSAAQAQDYVRADCRGQVAPTVLRFDSPEHVRWYKRFWTGDCDHLPFCIPGSPNWNDIVGKLVIRGGPAEQAALLPKACRLGQLIGLEWSRDKKVRRIDTGDLRTFKGMLEKSGDALRGVEQVEVSTRAKLAR
;
A
#
# COMPACT_ATOMS: atom_id res chain seq x y z
N MET A 1 -10.75 54.50 45.45
CA MET A 1 -10.87 54.56 43.98
C MET A 1 -9.91 53.51 43.41
N THR A 2 -10.38 52.27 43.29
CA THR A 2 -10.76 51.59 42.03
C THR A 2 -9.53 50.99 41.31
N TYR A 3 -9.26 49.71 41.57
CA TYR A 3 -8.39 48.89 40.71
C TYR A 3 -9.28 48.08 39.74
N PRO A 4 -8.98 48.04 38.43
CA PRO A 4 -9.89 47.51 37.43
C PRO A 4 -9.77 45.98 37.25
N LEU A 5 -10.95 45.38 37.07
CA LEU A 5 -11.30 44.30 36.13
C LEU A 5 -10.29 43.15 35.99
N ARG A 6 -10.57 42.06 36.73
CA ARG A 6 -10.13 40.70 36.42
C ARG A 6 -10.63 40.31 35.02
N GLY A 7 -9.75 40.38 34.02
CA GLY A 7 -9.98 39.82 32.70
C GLY A 7 -9.93 38.29 32.77
N THR A 8 -11.08 37.64 32.66
CA THR A 8 -11.16 36.19 32.43
C THR A 8 -11.00 35.94 30.94
N VAL A 9 -9.77 35.70 30.48
CA VAL A 9 -9.51 35.24 29.12
C VAL A 9 -9.88 33.76 29.06
N LEU A 10 -11.08 33.46 28.55
CA LEU A 10 -11.48 32.12 28.13
C LEU A 10 -10.69 31.77 26.86
N LEU A 11 -9.59 31.03 27.02
CA LEU A 11 -8.87 30.39 25.93
C LEU A 11 -9.75 29.26 25.35
N ALA A 12 -10.49 29.58 24.29
CA ALA A 12 -11.08 28.59 23.41
C ALA A 12 -9.95 27.90 22.63
N ALA A 13 -9.45 26.79 23.18
CA ALA A 13 -8.55 25.90 22.46
C ALA A 13 -9.32 25.21 21.33
N LEU A 14 -9.28 25.80 20.14
CA LEU A 14 -9.64 25.15 18.89
C LEU A 14 -8.63 24.02 18.66
N ALA A 15 -8.98 22.82 19.15
CA ALA A 15 -8.31 21.58 18.77
C ALA A 15 -8.62 21.33 17.28
N PHE A 16 -7.80 21.90 16.41
CA PHE A 16 -7.71 21.43 15.02
C PHE A 16 -7.22 19.99 15.08
N GLY A 17 -8.16 19.06 14.91
CA GLY A 17 -7.87 17.64 14.78
C GLY A 17 -6.89 17.45 13.64
N PHE A 18 -5.66 17.06 13.97
CA PHE A 18 -4.73 16.51 13.00
C PHE A 18 -5.35 15.22 12.46
N SER A 19 -6.05 15.32 11.34
CA SER A 19 -6.36 14.14 10.54
C SER A 19 -5.01 13.59 10.09
N SER A 20 -4.51 12.54 10.75
CA SER A 20 -3.34 11.81 10.27
C SER A 20 -3.65 11.40 8.85
N ALA A 21 -2.96 12.00 7.89
CA ALA A 21 -2.95 11.49 6.53
C ALA A 21 -2.43 10.06 6.64
N ALA A 22 -3.29 9.07 6.43
CA ALA A 22 -2.88 7.68 6.48
C ALA A 22 -1.69 7.50 5.54
N GLN A 23 -0.57 7.04 6.11
CA GLN A 23 0.64 6.89 5.35
C GLN A 23 0.58 5.56 4.61
N ALA A 24 1.15 5.50 3.40
CA ALA A 24 1.16 4.29 2.60
C ALA A 24 1.77 3.07 3.37
N GLN A 25 2.65 3.35 4.35
CA GLN A 25 3.26 2.34 5.23
C GLN A 25 2.33 1.79 6.32
N ASP A 26 1.18 2.42 6.60
CA ASP A 26 0.28 1.98 7.67
C ASP A 26 -0.40 0.65 7.33
N TYR A 27 -0.53 0.36 6.04
CA TYR A 27 -1.20 -0.85 5.52
C TYR A 27 -0.23 -1.99 5.19
N VAL A 28 1.08 -1.70 5.13
CA VAL A 28 2.08 -2.71 4.78
C VAL A 28 2.49 -3.52 6.00
N ARG A 29 2.85 -4.77 5.78
CA ARG A 29 3.40 -5.66 6.80
C ARG A 29 4.64 -5.05 7.46
N ALA A 30 4.85 -5.34 8.74
CA ALA A 30 5.86 -4.66 9.57
C ALA A 30 7.28 -4.72 8.99
N ASP A 31 7.67 -5.87 8.44
CA ASP A 31 8.97 -6.12 7.80
C ASP A 31 9.12 -5.44 6.42
N CYS A 32 8.02 -4.96 5.81
CA CYS A 32 8.05 -4.13 4.61
C CYS A 32 8.18 -2.63 4.90
N ARG A 33 7.87 -2.14 6.12
CA ARG A 33 7.82 -0.70 6.42
C ARG A 33 9.15 0.00 6.16
N GLY A 34 10.27 -0.65 6.51
CA GLY A 34 11.61 -0.13 6.24
C GLY A 34 12.08 -0.29 4.78
N GLN A 35 11.30 -0.97 3.94
CA GLN A 35 11.65 -1.27 2.54
C GLN A 35 10.91 -0.39 1.53
N VAL A 36 9.78 0.19 1.95
CA VAL A 36 8.92 1.04 1.12
C VAL A 36 9.22 2.51 1.38
N ALA A 37 9.00 3.37 0.38
CA ALA A 37 9.17 4.80 0.56
C ALA A 37 8.12 5.32 1.57
N PRO A 38 8.53 6.05 2.64
CA PRO A 38 7.60 6.60 3.63
C PRO A 38 6.87 7.84 3.11
N THR A 39 7.48 8.56 2.17
CA THR A 39 6.97 9.82 1.66
C THR A 39 5.78 9.60 0.75
N VAL A 40 4.75 10.45 0.94
CA VAL A 40 3.49 10.54 0.21
C VAL A 40 3.70 10.34 -1.29
N LEU A 41 3.60 9.09 -1.76
CA LEU A 41 3.21 8.82 -3.12
C LEU A 41 1.77 9.34 -3.19
N ARG A 42 1.60 10.47 -3.89
CA ARG A 42 0.35 11.25 -3.94
C ARG A 42 -0.81 10.30 -4.21
N PHE A 43 -1.62 10.08 -3.18
CA PHE A 43 -2.94 9.51 -3.38
C PHE A 43 -3.79 10.59 -4.05
N ASP A 44 -4.23 10.30 -5.27
CA ASP A 44 -5.04 11.23 -6.07
C ASP A 44 -6.41 11.54 -5.42
N SER A 45 -6.90 10.66 -4.53
CA SER A 45 -8.19 10.82 -3.85
C SER A 45 -8.29 10.00 -2.56
N PRO A 46 -9.27 10.27 -1.67
CA PRO A 46 -9.56 9.40 -0.53
C PRO A 46 -9.96 7.96 -0.93
N GLU A 47 -10.56 7.79 -2.11
CA GLU A 47 -10.88 6.46 -2.63
C GLU A 47 -9.61 5.68 -3.02
N HIS A 48 -8.61 6.37 -3.60
CA HIS A 48 -7.31 5.79 -3.90
C HIS A 48 -6.67 5.21 -2.62
N VAL A 49 -6.70 5.95 -1.49
CA VAL A 49 -6.20 5.45 -0.19
C VAL A 49 -6.90 4.15 0.24
N ARG A 50 -8.23 4.08 0.13
CA ARG A 50 -9.01 2.89 0.52
C ARG A 50 -8.72 1.70 -0.39
N TRP A 51 -8.62 1.91 -1.71
CA TRP A 51 -8.23 0.83 -2.62
C TRP A 51 -6.78 0.40 -2.38
N TYR A 52 -5.88 1.32 -2.07
CA TYR A 52 -4.50 0.98 -1.71
C TYR A 52 -4.44 0.13 -0.44
N LYS A 53 -5.22 0.47 0.58
CA LYS A 53 -5.43 -0.37 1.77
C LYS A 53 -5.94 -1.77 1.36
N ARG A 54 -6.98 -1.85 0.52
CA ARG A 54 -7.53 -3.13 0.03
C ARG A 54 -6.49 -3.99 -0.68
N PHE A 55 -5.63 -3.39 -1.50
CA PHE A 55 -4.55 -4.09 -2.18
C PHE A 55 -3.61 -4.77 -1.18
N TRP A 56 -3.20 -4.05 -0.14
CA TRP A 56 -2.24 -4.55 0.84
C TRP A 56 -2.85 -5.54 1.81
N THR A 57 -4.03 -5.24 2.37
CA THR A 57 -4.56 -5.96 3.54
C THR A 57 -5.66 -6.97 3.23
N GLY A 58 -6.35 -6.84 2.10
CA GLY A 58 -7.55 -7.64 1.86
C GLY A 58 -8.85 -6.98 2.32
N ASP A 59 -8.76 -5.90 3.11
CA ASP A 59 -9.90 -5.23 3.71
C ASP A 59 -10.58 -4.27 2.72
N CYS A 60 -11.89 -4.38 2.59
CA CYS A 60 -12.67 -3.54 1.70
C CYS A 60 -13.01 -2.16 2.27
N ASP A 61 -13.00 -1.96 3.59
CA ASP A 61 -13.24 -0.63 4.20
C ASP A 61 -14.42 0.14 3.58
N HIS A 62 -15.58 -0.52 3.52
CA HIS A 62 -16.84 -0.01 2.93
C HIS A 62 -16.76 0.41 1.46
N LEU A 63 -15.75 -0.02 0.71
CA LEU A 63 -15.65 0.21 -0.73
C LEU A 63 -16.82 -0.46 -1.47
N PRO A 64 -17.54 0.30 -2.33
CA PRO A 64 -18.60 -0.27 -3.14
C PRO A 64 -18.03 -1.29 -4.13
N PHE A 65 -18.74 -2.40 -4.31
CA PHE A 65 -18.35 -3.50 -5.20
C PHE A 65 -17.01 -4.17 -4.86
N CYS A 66 -16.55 -4.06 -3.61
CA CYS A 66 -15.35 -4.73 -3.14
C CYS A 66 -15.68 -6.11 -2.56
N ILE A 67 -14.87 -7.10 -2.95
CA ILE A 67 -14.90 -8.45 -2.36
C ILE A 67 -13.72 -8.54 -1.38
N PRO A 68 -13.95 -8.75 -0.07
CA PRO A 68 -12.87 -8.83 0.90
C PRO A 68 -12.07 -10.13 0.74
N GLY A 69 -10.82 -10.13 1.22
CA GLY A 69 -9.98 -11.32 1.31
C GLY A 69 -8.91 -11.45 0.23
N SER A 70 -8.51 -12.70 -0.06
CA SER A 70 -7.37 -13.01 -0.95
C SER A 70 -7.71 -12.78 -2.43
N PRO A 71 -6.74 -12.35 -3.26
CA PRO A 71 -5.37 -11.99 -2.91
C PRO A 71 -5.24 -10.60 -2.28
N ASN A 72 -4.30 -10.49 -1.34
CA ASN A 72 -3.75 -9.22 -0.86
C ASN A 72 -2.21 -9.35 -0.81
N TRP A 73 -1.52 -8.22 -0.91
CA TRP A 73 -0.07 -8.24 -1.07
C TRP A 73 0.67 -8.64 0.21
N ASN A 74 0.13 -8.33 1.40
CA ASN A 74 0.74 -8.76 2.67
C ASN A 74 0.85 -10.30 2.76
N ASP A 75 -0.19 -11.03 2.35
CA ASP A 75 -0.17 -12.49 2.31
C ASP A 75 0.78 -13.02 1.23
N ILE A 76 0.80 -12.38 0.06
CA ILE A 76 1.69 -12.74 -1.05
C ILE A 76 3.15 -12.66 -0.62
N VAL A 77 3.57 -11.53 -0.03
CA VAL A 77 4.95 -11.37 0.43
C VAL A 77 5.27 -12.42 1.51
N GLY A 78 4.30 -12.80 2.35
CA GLY A 78 4.52 -13.79 3.42
C GLY A 78 4.83 -15.16 2.84
N LYS A 79 4.03 -15.57 1.85
CA LYS A 79 4.25 -16.81 1.09
C LYS A 79 5.57 -16.79 0.32
N LEU A 80 5.93 -15.65 -0.27
CA LEU A 80 7.21 -15.50 -0.99
C LEU A 80 8.39 -15.70 -0.05
N VAL A 81 8.41 -15.01 1.10
CA VAL A 81 9.51 -15.12 2.07
C VAL A 81 9.64 -16.54 2.61
N ILE A 82 8.53 -17.22 2.93
CA ILE A 82 8.54 -18.62 3.34
C ILE A 82 9.13 -19.52 2.24
N ARG A 83 8.73 -19.30 0.99
CA ARG A 83 9.17 -20.10 -0.15
C ARG A 83 10.65 -19.91 -0.50
N GLY A 84 11.15 -18.68 -0.50
CA GLY A 84 12.58 -18.40 -0.77
C GLY A 84 13.51 -18.83 0.38
N GLY A 85 12.96 -18.94 1.59
CA GLY A 85 13.71 -19.34 2.78
C GLY A 85 14.74 -18.30 3.25
N PRO A 86 15.50 -18.62 4.32
CA PRO A 86 16.41 -17.66 4.96
C PRO A 86 17.53 -17.15 4.05
N ALA A 87 18.01 -17.99 3.12
CA ALA A 87 19.11 -17.66 2.22
C ALA A 87 18.75 -16.53 1.24
N GLU A 88 17.50 -16.50 0.75
CA GLU A 88 17.06 -15.52 -0.24
C GLU A 88 16.37 -14.31 0.40
N GLN A 89 15.98 -14.40 1.67
CA GLN A 89 15.14 -13.41 2.34
C GLN A 89 15.70 -11.98 2.24
N ALA A 90 17.01 -11.80 2.36
CA ALA A 90 17.68 -10.49 2.28
C ALA A 90 17.51 -9.82 0.91
N ALA A 91 17.45 -10.60 -0.18
CA ALA A 91 17.23 -10.09 -1.53
C ALA A 91 15.72 -10.00 -1.86
N LEU A 92 14.96 -11.02 -1.45
CA LEU A 92 13.57 -11.19 -1.81
C LEU A 92 12.65 -10.19 -1.12
N LEU A 93 12.80 -9.99 0.20
CA LEU A 93 11.90 -9.14 0.97
C LEU A 93 11.90 -7.69 0.46
N PRO A 94 13.06 -6.99 0.33
CA PRO A 94 13.07 -5.62 -0.18
C PRO A 94 12.43 -5.50 -1.57
N LYS A 95 12.69 -6.47 -2.45
CA LYS A 95 12.19 -6.48 -3.83
C LYS A 95 10.67 -6.65 -3.87
N ALA A 96 10.14 -7.61 -3.11
CA ALA A 96 8.71 -7.87 -3.03
C ALA A 96 7.93 -6.72 -2.38
N CYS A 97 8.48 -6.07 -1.35
CA CYS A 97 7.86 -4.92 -0.70
C CYS A 97 7.78 -3.69 -1.63
N ARG A 98 8.90 -3.33 -2.28
CA ARG A 98 8.93 -2.20 -3.23
C ARG A 98 8.04 -2.44 -4.44
N LEU A 99 8.02 -3.67 -4.97
CA LEU A 99 7.14 -4.05 -6.05
C LEU A 99 5.67 -3.92 -5.65
N GLY A 100 5.33 -4.34 -4.42
CA GLY A 100 4.00 -4.15 -3.84
C GLY A 100 3.58 -2.69 -3.78
N GLN A 101 4.47 -1.81 -3.33
CA GLN A 101 4.18 -0.38 -3.26
C GLN A 101 3.86 0.17 -4.66
N LEU A 102 4.68 -0.16 -5.66
CA LEU A 102 4.49 0.28 -7.03
C LEU A 102 3.17 -0.22 -7.64
N ILE A 103 2.90 -1.53 -7.56
CA ILE A 103 1.67 -2.13 -8.10
C ILE A 103 0.45 -1.58 -7.37
N GLY A 104 0.51 -1.52 -6.04
CA GLY A 104 -0.60 -1.08 -5.21
C GLY A 104 -1.01 0.34 -5.53
N LEU A 105 -0.04 1.25 -5.63
CA LEU A 105 -0.31 2.65 -5.98
C LEU A 105 -0.92 2.77 -7.36
N GLU A 106 -0.40 2.06 -8.36
CA GLU A 106 -0.98 2.19 -9.70
C GLU A 106 -2.38 1.57 -9.77
N TRP A 107 -2.58 0.38 -9.22
CA TRP A 107 -3.86 -0.34 -9.31
C TRP A 107 -5.01 0.39 -8.60
N SER A 108 -4.69 1.10 -7.52
CA SER A 108 -5.66 1.81 -6.69
C SER A 108 -6.05 3.20 -7.22
N ARG A 109 -5.44 3.66 -8.31
CA ARG A 109 -5.85 4.88 -9.01
C ARG A 109 -7.22 4.73 -9.66
N ASP A 110 -7.79 5.87 -10.05
CA ASP A 110 -9.04 5.91 -10.80
C ASP A 110 -8.96 5.07 -12.08
N LYS A 111 -10.06 4.38 -12.40
CA LYS A 111 -10.14 3.44 -13.51
C LYS A 111 -9.82 4.08 -14.87
N LYS A 112 -10.02 5.39 -15.03
CA LYS A 112 -9.76 6.12 -16.28
C LYS A 112 -8.27 6.41 -16.51
N VAL A 113 -7.44 6.31 -15.48
CA VAL A 113 -6.00 6.68 -15.56
C VAL A 113 -5.06 5.54 -15.19
N ARG A 114 -5.52 4.55 -14.44
CA ARG A 114 -4.68 3.40 -14.06
C ARG A 114 -4.29 2.56 -15.27
N ARG A 115 -3.07 2.05 -15.25
CA ARG A 115 -2.48 1.16 -16.26
C ARG A 115 -2.43 -0.29 -15.82
N ILE A 116 -2.60 -0.54 -14.52
CA ILE A 116 -2.67 -1.86 -13.91
C ILE A 116 -4.08 -2.08 -13.39
N ASP A 117 -4.74 -3.16 -13.83
CA ASP A 117 -6.09 -3.51 -13.41
C ASP A 117 -6.16 -4.84 -12.63
N THR A 118 -7.36 -5.26 -12.28
CA THR A 118 -7.58 -6.53 -11.53
C THR A 118 -7.24 -7.77 -12.36
N GLY A 119 -7.34 -7.72 -13.69
CA GLY A 119 -6.85 -8.77 -14.58
C GLY A 119 -5.33 -8.94 -14.47
N ASP A 120 -4.62 -7.83 -14.34
CA ASP A 120 -3.17 -7.83 -14.15
C ASP A 120 -2.77 -8.39 -12.80
N LEU A 121 -3.47 -8.02 -11.72
CA LEU A 121 -3.21 -8.61 -10.40
C LEU A 121 -3.37 -10.14 -10.40
N ARG A 122 -4.38 -10.66 -11.11
CA ARG A 122 -4.57 -12.11 -11.28
C ARG A 122 -3.45 -12.74 -12.08
N THR A 123 -2.99 -12.07 -13.14
CA THR A 123 -1.86 -12.51 -13.95
C THR A 123 -0.58 -12.56 -13.12
N PHE A 124 -0.27 -11.49 -12.38
CA PHE A 124 0.90 -11.41 -11.50
C PHE A 124 0.87 -12.49 -10.43
N LYS A 125 -0.27 -12.72 -9.78
CA LYS A 125 -0.45 -13.84 -8.85
C LYS A 125 -0.11 -15.18 -9.51
N GLY A 126 -0.66 -15.43 -10.70
CA GLY A 126 -0.37 -16.65 -11.45
C GLY A 126 1.11 -16.79 -11.81
N MET A 127 1.81 -15.70 -12.14
CA MET A 127 3.26 -15.72 -12.39
C MET A 127 4.05 -16.09 -11.13
N LEU A 128 3.69 -15.51 -9.98
CA LEU A 128 4.31 -15.83 -8.70
C LEU A 128 4.07 -17.28 -8.29
N GLU A 129 2.86 -17.81 -8.50
CA GLU A 129 2.49 -19.19 -8.15
C GLU A 129 3.15 -20.21 -9.09
N LYS A 130 3.25 -19.92 -10.39
CA LYS A 130 3.89 -20.81 -11.38
C LYS A 130 5.40 -20.80 -11.28
N SER A 131 6.01 -19.74 -10.76
CA SER A 131 7.45 -19.70 -10.55
C SER A 131 7.84 -20.68 -9.45
N GLY A 132 8.67 -21.67 -9.79
CA GLY A 132 9.28 -22.58 -8.81
C GLY A 132 10.28 -21.90 -7.88
N ASP A 133 10.74 -20.70 -8.26
CA ASP A 133 11.69 -19.87 -7.52
C ASP A 133 11.03 -18.54 -7.12
N ALA A 134 11.15 -18.15 -5.85
CA ALA A 134 10.45 -16.98 -5.34
C ALA A 134 10.99 -15.67 -5.92
N LEU A 135 12.31 -15.53 -6.01
CA LEU A 135 12.98 -14.32 -6.48
C LEU A 135 12.74 -14.10 -7.98
N ARG A 136 12.88 -15.17 -8.79
CA ARG A 136 12.58 -15.18 -10.21
C ARG A 136 11.12 -14.81 -10.48
N GLY A 137 10.20 -15.29 -9.66
CA GLY A 137 8.78 -14.94 -9.76
C GLY A 137 8.56 -13.43 -9.58
N VAL A 138 9.17 -12.85 -8.54
CA VAL A 138 9.12 -11.40 -8.27
C VAL A 138 9.73 -10.60 -9.42
N GLU A 139 10.85 -11.06 -9.98
CA GLU A 139 11.50 -10.42 -11.14
C GLU A 139 10.60 -10.39 -12.38
N GLN A 140 9.93 -11.49 -12.69
CA GLN A 140 9.02 -11.54 -13.84
C GLN A 140 7.83 -10.59 -13.67
N VAL A 141 7.27 -10.50 -12.46
CA VAL A 141 6.19 -9.54 -12.16
C VAL A 141 6.71 -8.11 -12.24
N GLU A 142 7.92 -7.84 -11.76
CA GLU A 142 8.54 -6.51 -11.85
C GLU A 142 8.71 -6.06 -13.30
N VAL A 143 9.24 -6.93 -14.16
CA VAL A 143 9.37 -6.65 -15.61
C VAL A 143 8.01 -6.34 -16.24
N SER A 144 7.00 -7.15 -15.93
CA SER A 144 5.64 -6.98 -16.46
C SER A 144 4.98 -5.70 -15.95
N THR A 145 5.20 -5.36 -14.68
CA THR A 145 4.73 -4.12 -14.06
C THR A 145 5.33 -2.91 -14.76
N ARG A 146 6.66 -2.89 -14.94
CA ARG A 146 7.36 -1.80 -15.64
C ARG A 146 6.89 -1.64 -17.09
N ALA A 147 6.69 -2.76 -17.80
CA ALA A 147 6.19 -2.73 -19.18
C ALA A 147 4.78 -2.11 -19.29
N LYS A 148 3.92 -2.29 -18.27
CA LYS A 148 2.60 -1.66 -18.22
C LYS A 148 2.68 -0.17 -17.89
N LEU A 149 3.54 0.20 -16.95
CA LEU A 149 3.78 1.58 -16.55
C LEU A 149 4.49 2.42 -17.62
N ALA A 150 5.03 1.81 -18.68
CA ALA A 150 5.66 2.52 -19.78
C ALA A 150 4.70 2.89 -20.93
N ARG A 151 3.48 2.35 -20.94
CA ARG A 151 2.44 2.61 -21.96
C ARG A 151 1.63 3.84 -21.60
#